data_AF-A0A8H4UZY5-F1
#
_entry.id   AF-A0A8H4UZY5-F1
#
_cell.length_a   1.000
_cell.length_b   1.000
_cell.length_c   1.000
_cell.angle_alpha   90.00
_cell.angle_beta   90.00
_cell.angle_gamma   90.00
#
_symmetry.space_group_name_H-M   'P 1'
#
loop_
_entity.id
_entity.type
_entity.pdbx_description
1 polymer ?
#
loop_
_entity_poly.entity_id
_entity_poly.type
_entity_poly.pdbx_seq_one_letter_code
_entity_poly.pdbx_strand_id
1 'polypeptide(L)'
;VKSCTKAGTGCGGCMPLVQSIFNKTMLEMGQEVSNHLCSHIPYSRADLYNIVAIKQLKTFEEVMKACAKNPESLGCELCKPAIGSILSSLYNPHLMDKPVHELQDTNDRFLANIQRNGTFSVVPRVSGGEITPEKLITIGQVAKKYNLYCKITGGQRIDMFGAKKQDLLAIWTELVEGGMESGHAYAKSLRTVKSCVGTTWCRFGVGDSVGMAVRLEERYKSIRGPHKFKGGVSGCVRECAEAQSKE
;
A
#
# COMPACT_ATOMS: atom_id res chain seq x y z
N VAL A 1 -7.91 -7.79 -25.63
CA VAL A 1 -8.98 -7.04 -24.93
C VAL A 1 -8.69 -5.55 -24.86
N LYS A 2 -7.71 -5.07 -24.07
CA LYS A 2 -7.45 -3.63 -23.91
C LYS A 2 -7.22 -2.87 -25.23
N SER A 3 -6.43 -3.45 -26.14
CA SER A 3 -6.17 -2.90 -27.47
C SER A 3 -7.43 -2.76 -28.32
N CYS A 4 -8.33 -3.75 -28.27
CA CYS A 4 -9.52 -3.81 -29.11
C CYS A 4 -10.71 -3.05 -28.51
N THR A 5 -10.86 -3.02 -27.18
CA THR A 5 -12.07 -2.53 -26.51
C THR A 5 -11.87 -1.25 -25.70
N LYS A 6 -10.60 -0.84 -25.49
CA LYS A 6 -10.21 0.23 -24.55
C LYS A 6 -10.64 -0.01 -23.10
N ALA A 7 -11.21 -1.18 -22.76
CA ALA A 7 -11.58 -1.51 -21.40
C ALA A 7 -10.34 -1.56 -20.50
N GLY A 8 -10.44 -0.97 -19.30
CA GLY A 8 -9.34 -0.93 -18.33
C GLY A 8 -8.16 -0.02 -18.68
N THR A 9 -8.33 0.92 -19.61
CA THR A 9 -7.33 1.96 -19.93
C THR A 9 -7.36 3.16 -18.98
N GLY A 10 -8.45 3.32 -18.21
CA GLY A 10 -8.59 4.33 -17.16
C GLY A 10 -8.20 3.80 -15.77
N CYS A 11 -9.13 3.84 -14.81
CA CYS A 11 -8.90 3.40 -13.43
C CYS A 11 -8.79 1.86 -13.26
N GLY A 12 -9.12 1.09 -14.30
CA GLY A 12 -9.07 -0.37 -14.26
C GLY A 12 -10.21 -1.06 -13.49
N GLY A 13 -11.17 -0.31 -12.94
CA GLY A 13 -12.25 -0.87 -12.09
C GLY A 13 -13.13 -1.91 -12.78
N CYS A 14 -13.27 -1.85 -14.11
CA CYS A 14 -14.03 -2.84 -14.88
C CYS A 14 -13.26 -4.13 -15.17
N MET A 15 -11.95 -4.18 -14.93
CA MET A 15 -11.11 -5.32 -15.32
C MET A 15 -11.52 -6.67 -14.71
N PRO A 16 -11.93 -6.76 -13.42
CA PRO A 16 -12.37 -8.04 -12.87
C PRO A 16 -13.58 -8.60 -13.61
N LEU A 17 -14.58 -7.76 -13.89
CA LEU A 17 -15.77 -8.17 -14.64
C LEU A 17 -15.43 -8.57 -16.08
N VAL A 18 -14.60 -7.77 -16.75
CA VAL A 18 -14.14 -8.05 -18.12
C VAL A 18 -13.39 -9.39 -18.17
N GLN A 19 -12.53 -9.67 -17.18
CA GLN A 19 -11.81 -10.94 -17.09
C GLN A 19 -12.77 -12.12 -16.86
N SER A 20 -13.76 -11.98 -15.99
CA SER A 20 -14.77 -13.02 -15.75
C SER A 20 -15.58 -13.33 -17.00
N ILE A 21 -16.04 -12.31 -17.72
CA ILE A 21 -16.78 -12.48 -18.98
C ILE A 21 -15.89 -13.18 -20.01
N PHE A 22 -14.66 -12.70 -20.20
CA PHE A 22 -13.72 -13.28 -21.15
C PHE A 22 -13.43 -14.75 -20.85
N ASN A 23 -13.12 -15.09 -19.60
CA ASN A 23 -12.84 -16.46 -19.19
C ASN A 23 -14.05 -17.38 -19.41
N LYS A 24 -15.27 -16.91 -19.09
CA LYS A 24 -16.50 -17.69 -19.31
C LYS A 24 -16.72 -17.98 -20.79
N THR A 25 -16.61 -16.96 -21.66
CA THR A 25 -16.78 -17.13 -23.11
C THR A 25 -15.71 -18.03 -23.72
N MET A 26 -14.46 -17.94 -23.26
CA MET A 26 -13.38 -18.83 -23.72
C MET A 26 -13.69 -20.30 -23.39
N LEU A 27 -14.19 -20.58 -22.18
CA LEU A 27 -14.62 -21.93 -21.78
C LEU A 27 -15.80 -22.43 -22.63
N GLU A 28 -16.80 -21.57 -22.90
CA GLU A 28 -17.94 -21.90 -23.77
C GLU A 28 -17.49 -22.22 -25.21
N MET A 29 -16.39 -21.61 -25.68
CA MET A 29 -15.76 -21.89 -26.97
C MET A 29 -14.84 -23.12 -26.96
N GLY A 30 -14.78 -23.87 -25.86
CA GLY A 30 -13.92 -25.06 -25.70
C GLY A 30 -12.43 -24.75 -25.57
N GLN A 31 -12.06 -23.50 -25.25
CA GLN A 31 -10.68 -23.11 -25.03
C GLN A 31 -10.26 -23.31 -23.57
N GLU A 32 -8.99 -23.68 -23.36
CA GLU A 32 -8.43 -23.78 -22.02
C GLU A 32 -8.14 -22.38 -21.44
N VAL A 33 -8.64 -22.12 -20.23
CA VAL A 33 -8.37 -20.88 -19.50
C VAL A 33 -7.32 -21.15 -18.44
N SER A 34 -6.12 -20.63 -18.67
CA SER A 34 -5.03 -20.73 -17.71
C SER A 34 -5.15 -19.71 -16.58
N ASN A 35 -4.83 -20.12 -15.36
CA ASN A 35 -4.68 -19.27 -14.18
C ASN A 35 -3.22 -18.88 -13.90
N HIS A 36 -2.31 -19.12 -14.85
CA HIS A 36 -0.89 -18.76 -14.72
C HIS A 36 -0.74 -17.25 -14.49
N LEU A 37 0.18 -16.87 -13.60
CA LEU A 37 0.47 -15.48 -13.28
C LEU A 37 1.00 -14.71 -14.48
N CYS A 38 1.91 -15.31 -15.25
CA CYS A 38 2.45 -14.77 -16.50
C CYS A 38 3.17 -15.86 -17.30
N SER A 39 3.77 -15.51 -18.45
CA SER A 39 4.56 -16.43 -19.28
C SER A 39 5.72 -17.10 -18.52
N HIS A 40 6.27 -16.44 -17.50
CA HIS A 40 7.39 -16.96 -16.71
C HIS A 40 6.95 -17.95 -15.61
N ILE A 41 5.79 -17.73 -15.01
CA ILE A 41 5.33 -18.44 -13.80
C ILE A 41 4.05 -19.20 -14.11
N PRO A 42 4.10 -20.54 -14.25
CA PRO A 42 2.95 -21.38 -14.57
C PRO A 42 2.12 -21.72 -13.30
N TYR A 43 1.92 -20.74 -12.43
CA TYR A 43 1.16 -20.88 -11.19
C TYR A 43 0.29 -19.66 -10.99
N SER A 44 -0.85 -19.81 -10.33
CA SER A 44 -1.59 -18.67 -9.84
C SER A 44 -0.80 -17.94 -8.74
N ARG A 45 -1.19 -16.70 -8.41
CA ARG A 45 -0.56 -15.99 -7.28
C ARG A 45 -0.74 -16.75 -5.96
N ALA A 46 -1.88 -17.42 -5.76
CA ALA A 46 -2.18 -18.18 -4.56
C ALA A 46 -1.31 -19.43 -4.46
N ASP A 47 -1.17 -20.18 -5.56
CA ASP A 47 -0.30 -21.36 -5.60
C ASP A 47 1.16 -20.97 -5.39
N LEU A 48 1.61 -19.88 -6.05
CA LEU A 48 2.95 -19.35 -5.85
C LEU A 48 3.21 -18.99 -4.38
N TYR A 49 2.25 -18.34 -3.72
CA TYR A 49 2.35 -18.03 -2.29
C TYR A 49 2.54 -19.30 -1.45
N ASN A 50 1.73 -20.34 -1.69
CA ASN A 50 1.82 -21.61 -0.97
C ASN A 50 3.16 -22.31 -1.21
N ILE A 51 3.65 -22.32 -2.45
CA ILE A 51 4.95 -22.92 -2.79
C ILE A 51 6.08 -22.19 -2.04
N VAL A 52 6.08 -20.85 -2.07
CA VAL A 52 7.10 -20.04 -1.37
C VAL A 52 7.05 -20.29 0.14
N ALA A 53 5.86 -20.34 0.74
CA ALA A 53 5.68 -20.58 2.17
C ALA A 53 6.17 -21.98 2.58
N ILE A 54 5.76 -23.03 1.86
CA ILE A 54 6.10 -24.43 2.19
C ILE A 54 7.58 -24.70 1.97
N LYS A 55 8.13 -24.27 0.83
CA LYS A 55 9.56 -24.46 0.50
C LYS A 55 10.46 -23.45 1.22
N GLN A 56 9.89 -22.50 1.95
CA GLN A 56 10.58 -21.44 2.68
C GLN A 56 11.57 -20.64 1.82
N LEU A 57 11.17 -20.30 0.59
CA LEU A 57 12.01 -19.55 -0.36
C LEU A 57 12.06 -18.07 0.07
N LYS A 58 13.24 -17.49 0.18
CA LYS A 58 13.47 -16.15 0.75
C LYS A 58 13.90 -15.11 -0.28
N THR A 59 14.42 -15.53 -1.43
CA THR A 59 14.93 -14.60 -2.44
C THR A 59 14.19 -14.74 -3.76
N PHE A 60 14.19 -13.68 -4.57
CA PHE A 60 13.62 -13.72 -5.92
C PHE A 60 14.24 -14.84 -6.77
N GLU A 61 15.56 -15.00 -6.67
CA GLU A 61 16.31 -16.03 -7.40
C GLU A 61 15.89 -17.44 -7.01
N GLU A 62 15.70 -17.71 -5.72
CA GLU A 62 15.19 -19.00 -5.24
C GLU A 62 13.78 -19.27 -5.77
N VAL A 63 12.91 -18.25 -5.78
CA VAL A 63 11.55 -18.38 -6.33
C VAL A 63 11.59 -18.64 -7.83
N MET A 64 12.43 -17.95 -8.59
CA MET A 64 12.56 -18.17 -10.02
C MET A 64 13.13 -19.56 -10.33
N LYS A 65 14.16 -20.01 -9.61
CA LYS A 65 14.72 -21.37 -9.76
C LYS A 65 13.70 -22.46 -9.47
N ALA A 66 12.85 -22.26 -8.46
CA ALA A 66 11.89 -23.28 -8.02
C ALA A 66 10.58 -23.28 -8.83
N CYS A 67 10.16 -22.13 -9.35
CA CYS A 67 8.80 -21.93 -9.87
C CYS A 67 8.72 -21.42 -11.30
N ALA A 68 9.79 -20.91 -11.91
CA ALA A 68 9.74 -20.35 -13.26
C ALA A 68 9.99 -21.42 -14.33
N LYS A 69 9.40 -21.21 -15.52
CA LYS A 69 9.70 -22.03 -16.71
C LYS A 69 11.15 -21.90 -17.14
N ASN A 70 11.71 -20.68 -17.03
CA ASN A 70 13.13 -20.41 -17.23
C ASN A 70 13.71 -19.85 -15.92
N PRO A 71 14.53 -20.64 -15.19
CA PRO A 71 15.17 -20.24 -13.94
C PRO A 71 16.03 -18.96 -14.02
N GLU A 72 16.61 -18.66 -15.18
CA GLU A 72 17.49 -17.49 -15.39
C GLU A 72 16.73 -16.24 -15.86
N SER A 73 15.41 -16.32 -15.98
CA SER A 73 14.60 -15.17 -16.36
C SER A 73 14.71 -14.07 -15.31
N LEU A 74 14.92 -12.84 -15.77
CA LEU A 74 14.83 -11.66 -14.93
C LEU A 74 13.38 -11.38 -14.48
N GLY A 75 12.37 -12.04 -15.05
CA GLY A 75 10.95 -11.76 -14.79
C GLY A 75 10.42 -10.51 -15.46
N CYS A 76 9.10 -10.29 -15.39
CA CYS A 76 8.38 -9.17 -16.00
C CYS A 76 7.66 -8.29 -14.97
N GLU A 77 6.95 -7.28 -15.47
CA GLU A 77 6.10 -6.35 -14.71
C GLU A 77 4.99 -7.02 -13.89
N LEU A 78 4.67 -8.30 -14.15
CA LEU A 78 3.67 -9.06 -13.38
C LEU A 78 4.32 -9.90 -12.27
N CYS A 79 5.31 -10.74 -12.60
CA CYS A 79 5.88 -11.66 -11.61
C CYS A 79 6.82 -10.98 -10.61
N LYS A 80 7.61 -9.98 -11.01
CA LYS A 80 8.50 -9.26 -10.07
C LYS A 80 7.75 -8.67 -8.87
N PRO A 81 6.73 -7.81 -9.05
CA PRO A 81 6.01 -7.24 -7.92
C PRO A 81 5.16 -8.28 -7.18
N ALA A 82 4.70 -9.34 -7.85
CA ALA A 82 3.97 -10.43 -7.19
C ALA A 82 4.88 -11.20 -6.23
N ILE A 83 6.08 -11.58 -6.67
CA ILE A 83 7.08 -12.26 -5.84
C ILE A 83 7.54 -11.35 -4.70
N GLY A 84 7.87 -10.09 -5.00
CA GLY A 84 8.22 -9.10 -3.98
C GLY A 84 7.13 -8.93 -2.92
N SER A 85 5.86 -8.89 -3.33
CA SER A 85 4.70 -8.84 -2.42
C SER A 85 4.57 -10.12 -1.56
N ILE A 86 4.75 -11.31 -2.15
CA ILE A 86 4.68 -12.58 -1.42
C ILE A 86 5.79 -12.67 -0.37
N LEU A 87 7.04 -12.41 -0.75
CA LEU A 87 8.19 -12.41 0.16
C LEU A 87 7.99 -11.40 1.29
N SER A 88 7.52 -10.19 0.97
CA SER A 88 7.26 -9.16 1.97
C SER A 88 6.14 -9.55 2.93
N SER A 89 5.12 -10.26 2.46
CA SER A 89 4.00 -10.71 3.32
C SER A 89 4.40 -11.86 4.24
N LEU A 90 5.28 -12.75 3.78
CA LEU A 90 5.72 -13.93 4.54
C LEU A 90 6.81 -13.61 5.56
N TYR A 91 7.78 -12.75 5.19
CA TYR A 91 9.00 -12.54 5.97
C TYR A 91 9.16 -11.11 6.49
N ASN A 92 8.40 -10.15 5.95
CA ASN A 92 8.40 -8.74 6.35
C ASN A 92 9.80 -8.10 6.53
N PRO A 93 10.75 -8.27 5.58
CA PRO A 93 12.03 -7.58 5.63
C PRO A 93 11.82 -6.06 5.45
N HIS A 94 12.83 -5.27 5.79
CA HIS A 94 12.74 -3.84 5.57
C HIS A 94 12.81 -3.54 4.06
N LEU A 95 11.89 -2.73 3.54
CA LEU A 95 11.71 -2.54 2.09
C LEU A 95 12.91 -1.91 1.39
N MET A 96 13.74 -1.18 2.14
CA MET A 96 14.97 -0.58 1.62
C MET A 96 16.16 -1.56 1.63
N ASP A 97 15.98 -2.78 2.15
CA ASP A 97 17.04 -3.79 2.13
C ASP A 97 17.32 -4.22 0.69
N LYS A 98 18.61 -4.30 0.34
CA LYS A 98 19.08 -4.61 -1.02
C LYS A 98 18.36 -5.80 -1.69
N PRO A 99 18.09 -6.94 -1.01
CA PRO A 99 17.47 -8.10 -1.66
C PRO A 99 16.02 -7.87 -2.13
N VAL A 100 15.30 -6.92 -1.54
CA VAL A 100 13.86 -6.71 -1.80
C VAL A 100 13.53 -5.37 -2.43
N HIS A 101 14.41 -4.36 -2.28
CA HIS A 101 14.20 -3.01 -2.77
C HIS A 101 13.93 -2.96 -4.29
N GLU A 102 14.66 -3.76 -5.07
CA GLU A 102 14.48 -3.80 -6.53
C GLU A 102 13.19 -4.50 -6.96
N LEU A 103 12.54 -5.27 -6.09
CA LEU A 103 11.27 -5.93 -6.38
C LEU A 103 10.07 -5.01 -6.12
N GLN A 104 10.27 -3.92 -5.37
CA GLN A 104 9.20 -3.01 -4.98
C GLN A 104 8.76 -2.12 -6.14
N ASP A 105 7.50 -1.72 -6.09
CA ASP A 105 6.96 -0.74 -7.02
C ASP A 105 7.54 0.66 -6.79
N THR A 106 7.29 1.56 -7.74
CA THR A 106 7.79 2.95 -7.71
C THR A 106 7.48 3.64 -6.39
N ASN A 107 6.31 3.41 -5.81
CA ASN A 107 5.92 4.17 -4.63
C ASN A 107 6.65 3.70 -3.37
N ASP A 108 6.79 2.38 -3.22
CA ASP A 108 7.54 1.79 -2.12
C ASP A 108 9.03 2.14 -2.19
N ARG A 109 9.63 2.23 -3.38
CA ARG A 109 11.04 2.64 -3.57
C ARG A 109 11.32 4.09 -3.16
N PHE A 110 10.38 5.00 -3.43
CA PHE A 110 10.55 6.43 -3.12
C PHE A 110 9.88 6.85 -1.82
N LEU A 111 9.28 5.90 -1.11
CA LEU A 111 8.48 6.14 0.09
C LEU A 111 7.44 7.25 -0.13
N ALA A 112 6.85 7.34 -1.33
CA ALA A 112 5.97 8.44 -1.72
C ALA A 112 5.02 8.01 -2.86
N ASN A 113 3.85 8.64 -2.99
CA ASN A 113 2.91 8.29 -4.05
C ASN A 113 3.22 9.05 -5.35
N ILE A 114 3.52 8.36 -6.45
CA ILE A 114 3.64 9.01 -7.76
C ILE A 114 2.28 9.55 -8.24
N GLN A 115 2.29 10.76 -8.80
CA GLN A 115 1.12 11.47 -9.31
C GLN A 115 1.10 11.48 -10.84
N ARG A 116 -0.06 11.84 -11.41
CA ARG A 116 -0.27 11.85 -12.88
C ARG A 116 0.74 12.72 -13.63
N ASN A 117 1.21 13.80 -13.02
CA ASN A 117 2.19 14.74 -13.60
C ASN A 117 3.65 14.35 -13.30
N GLY A 118 3.91 13.15 -12.77
CA GLY A 118 5.25 12.68 -12.42
C GLY A 118 5.82 13.24 -11.11
N THR A 119 5.09 14.12 -10.41
CA THR A 119 5.44 14.55 -9.04
C THR A 119 5.02 13.49 -8.03
N PHE A 120 5.35 13.72 -6.76
CA PHE A 120 5.06 12.82 -5.66
C PHE A 120 4.17 13.48 -4.60
N SER A 121 3.48 12.64 -3.83
CA SER A 121 2.83 13.04 -2.59
C SER A 121 3.47 12.36 -1.38
N VAL A 122 3.67 13.16 -0.33
CA VAL A 122 4.33 12.80 0.93
C VAL A 122 3.31 12.89 2.05
N VAL A 123 3.17 11.80 2.81
CA VAL A 123 2.17 11.70 3.88
C VAL A 123 2.87 11.17 5.13
N PRO A 124 3.20 12.05 6.10
CA PRO A 124 3.72 11.60 7.38
C PRO A 124 2.65 10.84 8.17
N ARG A 125 3.08 9.98 9.09
CA ARG A 125 2.17 9.24 9.97
C ARG A 125 1.56 10.18 11.02
N VAL A 126 0.26 10.01 11.25
CA VAL A 126 -0.51 10.68 12.30
C VAL A 126 -1.44 9.63 12.91
N SER A 127 -0.92 8.84 13.84
CA SER A 127 -1.62 7.68 14.40
C SER A 127 -2.90 8.12 15.12
N GLY A 128 -4.04 7.53 14.76
CA GLY A 128 -5.35 7.93 15.30
C GLY A 128 -5.79 9.36 14.95
N GLY A 129 -5.07 10.06 14.08
CA GLY A 129 -5.29 11.48 13.81
C GLY A 129 -4.72 12.44 14.87
N GLU A 130 -3.94 11.94 15.82
CA GLU A 130 -3.33 12.73 16.88
C GLU A 130 -2.06 13.45 16.38
N ILE A 131 -2.09 14.78 16.35
CA ILE A 131 -0.96 15.62 15.91
C ILE A 131 -0.68 16.73 16.93
N THR A 132 0.59 16.90 17.30
CA THR A 132 1.00 18.00 18.19
C THR A 132 1.12 19.31 17.40
N PRO A 133 1.01 20.49 18.06
CA PRO A 133 1.23 21.78 17.42
C PRO A 133 2.59 21.87 16.71
N GLU A 134 3.65 21.33 17.30
CA GLU A 134 5.01 21.34 16.75
C GLU A 134 5.08 20.56 15.44
N LYS A 135 4.51 19.33 15.42
CA LYS A 135 4.43 18.52 14.20
C LYS A 135 3.61 19.20 13.11
N LEU A 136 2.51 19.84 13.48
CA LEU A 136 1.68 20.60 12.53
C LEU A 136 2.44 21.79 11.93
N ILE A 137 3.21 22.51 12.75
CA ILE A 137 4.11 23.59 12.29
C ILE A 137 5.17 23.03 11.35
N THR A 138 5.83 21.92 11.68
CA THR A 138 6.83 21.29 10.82
C THR A 138 6.24 20.92 9.45
N ILE A 139 5.06 20.31 9.41
CA ILE A 139 4.36 20.01 8.14
C ILE A 139 4.13 21.29 7.34
N GLY A 140 3.65 22.36 7.99
CA GLY A 140 3.41 23.64 7.34
C GLY A 140 4.69 24.29 6.79
N GLN A 141 5.80 24.22 7.53
CA GLN A 141 7.10 24.74 7.12
C GLN A 141 7.65 23.97 5.91
N VAL A 142 7.65 22.64 5.96
CA VAL A 142 8.06 21.77 4.85
C VAL A 142 7.19 22.04 3.62
N ALA A 143 5.87 22.04 3.77
CA ALA A 143 4.96 22.30 2.66
C ALA A 143 5.21 23.68 2.02
N LYS A 144 5.41 24.72 2.82
CA LYS A 144 5.73 26.07 2.32
C LYS A 144 7.08 26.10 1.60
N LYS A 145 8.11 25.50 2.17
CA LYS A 145 9.49 25.48 1.63
C LYS A 145 9.55 24.83 0.24
N TYR A 146 8.84 23.72 0.06
CA TYR A 146 8.83 22.96 -1.19
C TYR A 146 7.62 23.27 -2.10
N ASN A 147 6.84 24.31 -1.77
CA ASN A 147 5.63 24.73 -2.50
C ASN A 147 4.64 23.56 -2.75
N LEU A 148 4.33 22.82 -1.69
CA LEU A 148 3.48 21.63 -1.73
C LEU A 148 2.02 22.00 -1.45
N TYR A 149 1.11 21.46 -2.25
CA TYR A 149 -0.33 21.56 -2.00
C TYR A 149 -0.72 20.63 -0.85
N CYS A 150 -1.36 21.16 0.20
CA CYS A 150 -1.77 20.38 1.36
C CYS A 150 -3.24 19.99 1.29
N LYS A 151 -3.57 18.74 1.65
CA LYS A 151 -4.95 18.25 1.76
C LYS A 151 -5.14 17.37 2.99
N ILE A 152 -6.17 17.69 3.78
CA ILE A 152 -6.64 16.79 4.83
C ILE A 152 -7.33 15.60 4.17
N THR A 153 -6.96 14.39 4.58
CA THR A 153 -7.45 13.13 4.03
C THR A 153 -8.54 12.52 4.90
N GLY A 154 -9.36 11.64 4.32
CA GLY A 154 -10.35 10.87 5.07
C GLY A 154 -9.75 9.88 6.08
N GLY A 155 -8.43 9.75 6.15
CA GLY A 155 -7.71 8.97 7.16
C GLY A 155 -7.07 9.83 8.25
N GLN A 156 -7.58 11.05 8.48
CA GLN A 156 -7.10 11.96 9.53
C GLN A 156 -5.61 12.32 9.43
N ARG A 157 -5.12 12.49 8.20
CA ARG A 157 -3.73 12.88 7.91
C ARG A 157 -3.68 14.05 6.94
N ILE A 158 -2.53 14.73 6.89
CA ILE A 158 -2.23 15.77 5.91
C ILE A 158 -1.36 15.16 4.80
N ASP A 159 -1.83 15.26 3.57
CA ASP A 159 -1.11 14.84 2.37
C ASP A 159 -0.53 16.07 1.66
N MET A 160 0.76 16.02 1.32
CA MET A 160 1.50 17.09 0.67
C MET A 160 1.84 16.68 -0.76
N PHE A 161 1.25 17.36 -1.75
CA PHE A 161 1.38 17.04 -3.18
C PHE A 161 2.32 17.99 -3.90
N GLY A 162 2.95 17.49 -4.97
CA GLY A 162 3.77 18.30 -5.87
C GLY A 162 5.27 18.18 -5.62
N ALA A 163 5.70 17.28 -4.73
CA ALA A 163 7.10 17.06 -4.43
C ALA A 163 7.84 16.54 -5.67
N LYS A 164 8.98 17.15 -6.00
CA LYS A 164 9.84 16.64 -7.08
C LYS A 164 10.66 15.47 -6.56
N LYS A 165 11.00 14.53 -7.44
CA LYS A 165 11.74 13.32 -7.09
C LYS A 165 13.04 13.61 -6.32
N GLN A 166 13.82 14.59 -6.78
CA GLN A 166 15.10 14.96 -6.19
C GLN A 166 14.97 15.59 -4.78
N ASP A 167 13.80 16.15 -4.46
CA ASP A 167 13.56 16.84 -3.19
C ASP A 167 13.09 15.85 -2.10
N LEU A 168 12.68 14.63 -2.48
CA LEU A 168 12.06 13.65 -1.57
C LEU A 168 12.94 13.32 -0.36
N LEU A 169 14.26 13.17 -0.56
CA LEU A 169 15.17 12.86 0.53
C LEU A 169 15.20 14.01 1.54
N ALA A 170 15.35 15.24 1.08
CA ALA A 170 15.39 16.42 1.95
C ALA A 170 14.05 16.65 2.68
N ILE A 171 12.92 16.46 1.98
CA ILE A 171 11.58 16.51 2.58
C ILE A 171 11.45 15.48 3.71
N TRP A 172 11.82 14.22 3.45
CA TRP A 172 11.73 13.17 4.47
C TRP A 172 12.68 13.41 5.64
N THR A 173 13.90 13.89 5.39
CA THR A 173 14.85 14.26 6.45
C THR A 173 14.26 15.31 7.39
N GLU A 174 13.72 16.41 6.85
CA GLU A 174 13.12 17.48 7.68
C GLU A 174 11.91 16.99 8.48
N LEU A 175 11.07 16.12 7.89
CA LEU A 175 9.93 15.53 8.60
C LEU A 175 10.39 14.61 9.74
N VAL A 176 11.42 13.79 9.51
CA VAL A 176 11.99 12.88 10.51
C VAL A 176 12.67 13.64 11.64
N GLU A 177 13.43 14.69 11.34
CA GLU A 177 14.00 15.60 12.34
C GLU A 177 12.91 16.28 13.19
N GLY A 178 11.75 16.55 12.59
CA GLY A 178 10.53 17.00 13.30
C GLY A 178 9.78 15.90 14.07
N GLY A 179 10.35 14.71 14.23
CA GLY A 179 9.78 13.59 14.98
C GLY A 179 8.61 12.89 14.28
N MET A 180 8.55 12.95 12.96
CA MET A 180 7.58 12.21 12.15
C MET A 180 8.22 11.02 11.43
N GLU A 181 7.40 10.13 10.90
CA GLU A 181 7.82 9.00 10.09
C GLU A 181 6.89 8.83 8.89
N SER A 182 7.24 7.97 7.93
CA SER A 182 6.37 7.69 6.80
C SER A 182 5.02 7.10 7.24
N GLY A 183 3.94 7.70 6.75
CA GLY A 183 2.58 7.19 6.94
C GLY A 183 2.26 5.97 6.09
N HIS A 184 3.19 5.49 5.24
CA HIS A 184 2.97 4.35 4.33
C HIS A 184 1.69 4.51 3.48
N ALA A 185 1.34 5.75 3.11
CA ALA A 185 0.10 6.04 2.38
C ALA A 185 0.07 5.42 0.97
N TYR A 186 1.22 5.01 0.44
CA TYR A 186 1.42 4.32 -0.82
C TYR A 186 1.40 2.79 -0.71
N ALA A 187 1.81 2.27 0.43
CA ALA A 187 2.11 0.87 0.63
C ALA A 187 0.88 -0.04 0.50
N LYS A 188 1.16 -1.32 0.17
CA LYS A 188 0.25 -2.45 0.39
C LYS A 188 0.43 -2.96 1.83
N SER A 189 -0.01 -2.14 2.77
CA SER A 189 0.09 -2.36 4.21
C SER A 189 -1.08 -1.67 4.92
N LEU A 190 -1.07 -1.69 6.26
CA LEU A 190 -1.89 -0.79 7.05
C LEU A 190 -1.54 0.65 6.68
N ARG A 191 -2.55 1.40 6.19
CA ARG A 191 -2.35 2.81 5.83
C ARG A 191 -2.66 3.78 6.96
N THR A 192 -3.70 3.51 7.74
CA THR A 192 -4.19 4.39 8.82
C THR A 192 -5.22 3.63 9.64
N VAL A 193 -5.33 3.97 10.93
CA VAL A 193 -6.49 3.64 11.75
C VAL A 193 -7.19 4.94 12.12
N LYS A 194 -8.37 5.17 11.54
CA LYS A 194 -9.19 6.36 11.83
C LYS A 194 -9.84 6.20 13.22
N SER A 195 -9.87 7.23 14.04
CA SER A 195 -10.59 7.23 15.31
C SER A 195 -11.49 8.44 15.49
N CYS A 196 -12.59 8.29 16.23
CA CYS A 196 -13.21 9.45 16.83
C CYS A 196 -12.46 9.85 18.11
N VAL A 197 -12.73 11.07 18.61
CA VAL A 197 -12.09 11.60 19.83
C VAL A 197 -12.50 10.88 21.13
N GLY A 198 -13.40 9.89 21.05
CA GLY A 198 -13.70 8.94 22.13
C GLY A 198 -14.13 9.57 23.44
N THR A 199 -13.94 8.83 24.54
CA THR A 199 -14.12 9.33 25.91
C THR A 199 -13.14 10.43 26.29
N THR A 200 -12.06 10.61 25.54
CA THR A 200 -11.05 11.65 25.78
C THR A 200 -11.65 13.05 25.67
N TRP A 201 -12.54 13.28 24.70
CA TRP A 201 -13.11 14.62 24.46
C TRP A 201 -14.62 14.63 24.18
N CYS A 202 -15.19 13.55 23.65
CA CYS A 202 -16.59 13.56 23.23
C CYS A 202 -17.50 13.30 24.42
N ARG A 203 -18.48 14.18 24.67
CA ARG A 203 -19.52 13.98 25.68
C ARG A 203 -20.36 12.69 25.49
N PHE A 204 -20.34 12.12 24.29
CA PHE A 204 -21.04 10.86 23.95
C PHE A 204 -20.08 9.68 23.81
N GLY A 205 -18.80 9.86 24.13
CA GLY A 205 -17.81 8.79 24.11
C GLY A 205 -18.18 7.72 25.14
N VAL A 206 -18.21 6.46 24.70
CA VAL A 206 -18.45 5.32 25.59
C VAL A 206 -17.14 4.54 25.80
N GLY A 207 -16.33 4.40 24.75
CA GLY A 207 -15.01 3.79 24.80
C GLY A 207 -13.87 4.72 24.41
N ASP A 208 -12.67 4.36 24.86
CA ASP A 208 -11.39 4.94 24.44
C ASP A 208 -11.05 4.48 23.00
N SER A 209 -11.59 5.21 22.02
CA SER A 209 -11.30 4.95 20.60
C SER A 209 -9.92 5.42 20.17
N VAL A 210 -9.43 6.53 20.74
CA VAL A 210 -8.14 7.12 20.36
C VAL A 210 -7.00 6.20 20.78
N GLY A 211 -6.94 5.81 22.06
CA GLY A 211 -5.90 4.92 22.57
C GLY A 211 -5.93 3.56 21.88
N MET A 212 -7.13 3.03 21.59
CA MET A 212 -7.24 1.78 20.81
C MET A 212 -6.74 1.95 19.36
N ALA A 213 -7.11 3.02 18.67
CA ALA A 213 -6.64 3.26 17.30
C ALA A 213 -5.12 3.42 17.22
N VAL A 214 -4.52 4.17 18.14
CA VAL A 214 -3.06 4.32 18.24
C VAL A 214 -2.41 2.96 18.49
N ARG A 215 -2.91 2.15 19.44
CA ARG A 215 -2.37 0.81 19.69
C ARG A 215 -2.42 -0.08 18.45
N LEU A 216 -3.52 -0.09 17.71
CA LEU A 216 -3.65 -0.87 16.48
C LEU A 216 -2.70 -0.38 15.39
N GLU A 217 -2.61 0.94 15.21
CA GLU A 217 -1.73 1.53 14.21
C GLU A 217 -0.26 1.25 14.49
N GLU A 218 0.20 1.45 15.74
CA GLU A 218 1.58 1.19 16.14
C GLU A 218 1.93 -0.31 16.13
N ARG A 219 0.97 -1.18 16.44
CA ARG A 219 1.18 -2.64 16.43
C ARG A 219 1.33 -3.19 15.01
N TYR A 220 0.56 -2.67 14.06
CA TYR A 220 0.45 -3.25 12.72
C TYR A 220 1.04 -2.36 11.62
N LYS A 221 1.60 -1.18 11.96
CA LYS A 221 2.35 -0.37 10.99
C LYS A 221 3.50 -1.20 10.42
N SER A 222 3.79 -0.94 9.14
CA SER A 222 4.86 -1.60 8.38
C SER A 222 4.62 -3.08 8.05
N ILE A 223 3.56 -3.74 8.55
CA ILE A 223 3.22 -5.10 8.11
C ILE A 223 2.71 -5.06 6.67
N ARG A 224 3.36 -5.83 5.80
CA ARG A 224 3.01 -5.94 4.39
C ARG A 224 1.90 -6.97 4.16
N GLY A 225 1.04 -6.68 3.20
CA GLY A 225 -0.05 -7.55 2.79
C GLY A 225 -0.22 -7.59 1.27
N PRO A 226 -1.13 -8.45 0.78
CA PRO A 226 -1.44 -8.53 -0.65
C PRO A 226 -2.09 -7.24 -1.18
N HIS A 227 -2.77 -6.49 -0.30
CA HIS A 227 -3.42 -5.23 -0.59
C HIS A 227 -3.23 -4.22 0.56
N LYS A 228 -3.59 -2.96 0.29
CA LYS A 228 -3.73 -1.94 1.32
C LYS A 228 -4.96 -2.25 2.18
N PHE A 229 -4.88 -1.94 3.46
CA PHE A 229 -6.02 -1.97 4.37
C PHE A 229 -5.98 -0.75 5.29
N LYS A 230 -7.14 -0.38 5.82
CA LYS A 230 -7.37 0.75 6.69
C LYS A 230 -8.21 0.26 7.85
N GLY A 231 -7.89 0.69 9.06
CA GLY A 231 -8.70 0.41 10.23
C GLY A 231 -9.58 1.61 10.60
N GLY A 232 -10.55 1.35 11.47
CA GLY A 232 -11.35 2.38 12.12
C GLY A 232 -11.73 1.95 13.53
N VAL A 233 -11.70 2.87 14.49
CA VAL A 233 -12.17 2.63 15.86
C VAL A 233 -13.17 3.71 16.27
N SER A 234 -14.43 3.29 16.43
CA SER A 234 -15.51 4.14 16.90
C SER A 234 -15.82 3.85 18.38
N GLY A 235 -15.77 4.88 19.22
CA GLY A 235 -15.99 4.76 20.66
C GLY A 235 -17.47 4.71 21.07
N CYS A 236 -18.42 4.79 20.13
CA CYS A 236 -19.85 4.63 20.36
C CYS A 236 -20.60 4.37 19.04
N VAL A 237 -21.91 4.12 19.13
CA VAL A 237 -22.80 3.80 17.99
C VAL A 237 -22.94 4.92 16.94
N ARG A 238 -22.47 6.15 17.24
CA ARG A 238 -22.48 7.27 16.27
C ARG A 238 -21.47 7.12 15.15
N GLU A 239 -20.52 6.19 15.30
CA GLU A 239 -19.75 5.68 14.17
C GLU A 239 -18.91 6.76 13.43
N CYS A 240 -18.38 7.75 14.14
CA CYS A 240 -17.65 8.86 13.49
C CYS A 240 -16.33 8.42 12.82
N ALA A 241 -15.80 7.26 13.17
CA ALA A 241 -14.61 6.71 12.53
C ALA A 241 -14.89 5.95 11.23
N GLU A 242 -16.16 5.77 10.85
CA GLU A 242 -16.57 4.99 9.67
C GLU A 242 -16.06 3.53 9.70
N ALA A 243 -15.87 2.94 10.88
CA ALA A 243 -15.25 1.65 11.15
C ALA A 243 -15.93 0.49 10.40
N GLN A 244 -17.25 0.55 10.19
CA GLN A 244 -17.97 -0.49 9.43
C GLN A 244 -17.63 -0.48 7.93
N SER A 245 -17.05 0.62 7.43
CA SER A 245 -16.57 0.74 6.05
C SER A 245 -15.08 0.40 5.89
N LYS A 246 -14.43 -0.01 6.98
CA LYS A 246 -13.00 -0.34 7.05
C LYS A 246 -12.80 -1.85 7.07
N GLU A 247 -11.58 -2.30 6.77
CA GLU A 247 -11.17 -3.71 6.86
C GLU A 247 -10.91 -4.14 8.31
#